data_AF-A0A6J0HCG8-F1
#
_entry.id   AF-A0A6J0HCG8-F1
#
_cell.length_a   1.000
_cell.length_b   1.000
_cell.length_c   1.000
_cell.angle_alpha   90.00
_cell.angle_beta   90.00
_cell.angle_gamma   90.00
#
_symmetry.space_group_name_H-M   'P 1'
#
loop_
_entity.id
_entity.type
_entity.pdbx_description
1 polymer ?
#
loop_
_entity_poly.entity_id
_entity_poly.type
_entity_poly.pdbx_seq_one_letter_code
_entity_poly.pdbx_strand_id
1 'polypeptide(L)'
;MCDVSGDGGGCGADTEPPRRRRAPRDSHPRTCMKCGQGTAALIIRVGDPFCRGCFREYFVHKFRAMLGKNRVIFPGEKVLLALSGGSASSAMVRQVQEGLSREAAKRLRFIPGLVYVEEGAVRRQSPEQREQTLAHMETLLRATGFPYHVIHLEEALELPPSILQPGPEQSSKSGPCGPSYKEAVDSFIQQKRQEGEGESATSLPGHSTQDMPLGPLYTPHLPDTAQTQELLRIFEAVETATAREELLQMLRTHLILQMARSRGYSKVMTGETCTRVAIKLLTNLSLGRGAFLAVDTGFTDKRHGDVMVVRPMRDYTAKEIAFYNHFFNIPTVIVPPLFTKRREKPSIHHLIERFLLGLQEDFPSTISTVYRTGEKLSPDPAKASSESQRCLLCLCGLDIEGEEELALEPTLIWEELEPVGNGCCQQGAESKAAYIPLLCYSCRLTFKELGPLTTLPPYMRAEAQRRIHSAEMERQTQENQERSKS
;
A
#
# COMPACT_ATOMS: atom_id res chain seq x y z
N MET A 1 69.16 32.09 22.57
CA MET A 1 67.95 32.43 23.34
C MET A 1 67.03 31.23 23.21
N CYS A 2 66.99 30.44 24.29
CA CYS A 2 66.34 29.14 24.37
C CYS A 2 64.92 29.26 24.97
N ASP A 3 64.12 28.23 24.68
CA ASP A 3 63.01 27.66 25.45
C ASP A 3 61.85 28.54 25.94
N VAL A 4 60.63 28.17 25.52
CA VAL A 4 59.50 27.92 26.44
C VAL A 4 58.61 26.78 25.90
N SER A 5 58.58 25.68 26.66
CA SER A 5 57.63 24.56 26.67
C SER A 5 56.17 25.04 26.82
N GLY A 6 55.16 24.53 26.11
CA GLY A 6 54.46 23.27 26.40
C GLY A 6 53.39 23.42 27.50
N ASP A 7 52.09 23.46 27.16
CA ASP A 7 51.06 22.64 27.84
C ASP A 7 49.66 22.63 27.17
N GLY A 8 49.05 21.44 27.19
CA GLY A 8 47.61 21.10 27.22
C GLY A 8 46.56 21.80 26.35
N GLY A 9 46.15 21.17 25.24
CA GLY A 9 44.89 21.44 24.53
C GLY A 9 44.02 20.20 24.42
N GLY A 10 43.13 19.98 25.40
CA GLY A 10 42.27 18.82 25.53
C GLY A 10 41.15 18.73 24.49
N CYS A 11 40.78 17.49 24.16
CA CYS A 11 39.64 17.07 23.36
C CYS A 11 38.31 17.60 23.94
N GLY A 12 37.64 18.49 23.18
CA GLY A 12 36.26 18.88 23.45
C GLY A 12 35.30 17.74 23.10
N ALA A 13 34.75 17.10 24.13
CA ALA A 13 33.58 16.25 23.99
C ALA A 13 32.35 17.14 23.85
N ASP A 14 31.72 17.14 22.68
CA ASP A 14 30.41 17.74 22.44
C ASP A 14 29.37 17.04 23.32
N THR A 15 29.21 17.56 24.52
CA THR A 15 28.22 17.10 25.47
C THR A 15 26.95 17.88 25.17
N GLU A 16 26.07 17.32 24.33
CA GLU A 16 24.69 17.82 24.19
C GLU A 16 24.09 18.02 25.59
N PRO A 17 23.47 19.18 25.88
CA PRO A 17 22.89 19.41 27.20
C PRO A 17 21.74 18.41 27.43
N PRO A 18 21.56 17.91 28.66
CA PRO A 18 20.52 16.93 28.95
C PRO A 18 19.15 17.54 28.67
N ARG A 19 18.41 16.93 27.74
CA ARG A 19 17.01 17.25 27.44
C ARG A 19 16.23 17.20 28.76
N ARG A 20 15.82 18.37 29.27
CA ARG A 20 14.96 18.49 30.46
C ARG A 20 13.66 17.73 30.19
N ARG A 21 13.51 16.53 30.75
CA ARG A 21 12.19 15.90 30.93
C ARG A 21 11.39 16.85 31.82
N ARG A 22 10.43 17.58 31.24
CA ARG A 22 9.43 18.31 32.03
C ARG A 22 8.72 17.27 32.90
N ALA A 23 8.81 17.43 34.22
CA ALA A 23 7.98 16.68 35.16
C ALA A 23 6.50 16.84 34.77
N PRO A 24 5.65 15.80 34.95
CA PRO A 24 4.23 15.95 34.72
C PRO A 24 3.73 16.98 35.73
N ARG A 25 3.30 18.15 35.23
CA ARG A 25 2.56 19.11 36.06
C ARG A 25 1.30 18.41 36.58
N ASP A 26 1.03 18.56 37.88
CA ASP A 26 -0.19 18.12 38.55
C ASP A 26 -1.42 18.31 37.64
N SER A 27 -1.87 17.21 37.05
CA SER A 27 -2.98 17.23 36.10
C SER A 27 -4.20 16.70 36.82
N HIS A 28 -4.98 17.63 37.37
CA HIS A 28 -6.36 17.36 37.73
C HIS A 28 -7.04 16.63 36.55
N PRO A 29 -7.82 15.55 36.80
CA PRO A 29 -8.47 14.81 35.75
C PRO A 29 -9.36 15.76 34.95
N ARG A 30 -8.98 16.03 33.70
CA ARG A 30 -9.76 16.91 32.82
C ARG A 30 -11.08 16.22 32.51
N THR A 31 -12.17 16.97 32.41
CA THR A 31 -13.45 16.45 31.94
C THR A 31 -13.44 16.33 30.42
N CYS A 32 -14.19 15.37 29.90
CA CYS A 32 -14.36 15.18 28.46
C CYS A 32 -15.07 16.38 27.85
N MET A 33 -14.49 16.94 26.78
CA MET A 33 -15.08 18.08 26.08
C MET A 33 -16.43 17.79 25.41
N LYS A 34 -16.70 16.51 25.07
CA LYS A 34 -17.85 16.14 24.26
C LYS A 34 -19.10 15.90 25.09
N CYS A 35 -18.99 15.18 26.20
CA CYS A 35 -20.12 14.92 27.10
C CYS A 35 -20.12 15.79 28.36
N GLY A 36 -19.03 16.48 28.68
CA GLY A 36 -18.91 17.31 29.88
C GLY A 36 -18.84 16.54 31.21
N GLN A 37 -19.10 15.23 31.21
CA GLN A 37 -19.26 14.43 32.43
C GLN A 37 -18.15 13.39 32.62
N GLY A 38 -17.75 12.69 31.55
CA GLY A 38 -16.77 11.61 31.65
C GLY A 38 -15.35 12.13 31.90
N THR A 39 -14.55 11.39 32.68
CA THR A 39 -13.12 11.68 32.85
C THR A 39 -12.37 11.52 31.52
N ALA A 40 -11.56 12.51 31.16
CA ALA A 40 -10.73 12.47 29.98
C ALA A 40 -9.70 11.35 30.08
N ALA A 41 -9.74 10.43 29.12
CA ALA A 41 -8.82 9.31 29.01
C ALA A 41 -7.70 9.58 27.99
N LEU A 42 -7.93 10.47 27.03
CA LEU A 42 -6.94 10.86 26.04
C LEU A 42 -7.08 12.32 25.59
N ILE A 43 -6.03 12.81 24.95
CA ILE A 43 -5.98 14.11 24.28
C ILE A 43 -5.48 13.86 22.85
N ILE A 44 -6.38 13.99 21.86
CA ILE A 44 -6.03 13.78 20.45
C ILE A 44 -5.25 14.99 19.91
N ARG A 45 -5.78 16.19 20.17
CA ARG A 45 -5.20 17.49 19.84
C ARG A 45 -5.12 18.36 21.08
N VAL A 46 -4.21 19.32 21.09
CA VAL A 46 -4.10 20.27 22.20
C VAL A 46 -5.44 20.97 22.38
N GLY A 47 -6.05 20.82 23.57
CA GLY A 47 -7.36 21.41 23.88
C GLY A 47 -8.55 20.46 23.73
N ASP A 48 -8.37 19.26 23.16
CA ASP A 48 -9.47 18.33 22.87
C ASP A 48 -9.42 17.03 23.71
N PRO A 49 -9.80 17.07 25.01
CA PRO A 49 -9.84 15.88 25.86
C PRO A 49 -11.09 15.02 25.63
N PHE A 50 -10.93 13.71 25.44
CA PHE A 50 -12.03 12.76 25.25
C PHE A 50 -12.05 11.68 26.35
N CYS A 51 -13.24 11.31 26.83
CA CYS A 51 -13.45 10.04 27.53
C CYS A 51 -13.45 8.88 26.52
N ARG A 52 -13.35 7.63 27.01
CA ARG A 52 -13.31 6.44 26.15
C ARG A 52 -14.56 6.29 25.26
N GLY A 53 -15.75 6.54 25.81
CA GLY A 53 -17.02 6.42 25.06
C GLY A 53 -17.12 7.41 23.90
N CYS A 54 -16.96 8.70 24.18
CA CYS A 54 -17.01 9.74 23.15
C CYS A 54 -15.89 9.58 22.11
N PHE A 55 -14.73 9.07 22.50
CA PHE A 55 -13.67 8.75 21.55
C PHE A 55 -14.05 7.61 20.60
N ARG A 56 -14.69 6.54 21.10
CA ARG A 56 -15.21 5.45 20.25
C ARG A 56 -16.16 5.97 19.20
N GLU A 57 -17.14 6.77 19.61
CA GLU A 57 -18.14 7.36 18.71
C GLU A 57 -17.49 8.28 17.67
N TYR A 58 -16.57 9.14 18.10
CA TYR A 58 -15.78 9.99 17.21
C TYR A 58 -15.05 9.15 16.15
N PHE A 59 -14.36 8.10 16.59
CA PHE A 59 -13.60 7.21 15.72
C PHE A 59 -14.52 6.48 14.73
N VAL A 60 -15.63 5.89 15.18
CA VAL A 60 -16.63 5.23 14.31
C VAL A 60 -17.26 6.21 13.32
N HIS A 61 -17.66 7.39 13.78
CA HIS A 61 -18.26 8.40 12.93
C HIS A 61 -17.31 8.87 11.83
N LYS A 62 -16.03 9.10 12.15
CA LYS A 62 -15.01 9.54 11.20
C LYS A 62 -14.82 8.56 10.04
N PHE A 63 -14.79 7.25 10.32
CA PHE A 63 -14.65 6.20 9.29
C PHE A 63 -15.85 6.22 8.33
N ARG A 64 -17.05 6.33 8.90
CA ARG A 64 -18.31 6.28 8.15
C ARG A 64 -18.53 7.55 7.33
N ALA A 65 -18.19 8.71 7.89
CA ALA A 65 -18.19 9.97 7.17
C ALA A 65 -17.24 9.92 5.97
N MET A 66 -16.05 9.31 6.13
CA MET A 66 -15.09 9.16 5.05
C MET A 66 -15.64 8.33 3.89
N LEU A 67 -16.22 7.15 4.18
CA LEU A 67 -16.86 6.33 3.15
C LEU A 67 -18.08 7.03 2.52
N GLY A 68 -18.92 7.68 3.34
CA GLY A 68 -20.15 8.35 2.90
C GLY A 68 -19.94 9.64 2.11
N LYS A 69 -18.79 10.33 2.30
CA LYS A 69 -18.39 11.50 1.51
C LYS A 69 -17.98 11.10 0.09
N ASN A 70 -17.23 10.01 -0.05
CA ASN A 70 -16.66 9.59 -1.33
C ASN A 70 -17.58 8.67 -2.15
N ARG A 71 -18.40 7.84 -1.51
CA ARG A 71 -19.46 7.01 -2.16
C ARG A 71 -18.97 6.12 -3.31
N VAL A 72 -17.77 5.55 -3.17
CA VAL A 72 -17.13 4.73 -4.21
C VAL A 72 -17.40 3.23 -4.11
N ILE A 73 -18.10 2.78 -3.05
CA ILE A 73 -18.37 1.36 -2.77
C ILE A 73 -19.88 1.17 -2.72
N PHE A 74 -20.41 0.41 -3.68
CA PHE A 74 -21.84 0.17 -3.84
C PHE A 74 -22.31 -1.03 -3.01
N PRO A 75 -23.61 -1.09 -2.65
CA PRO A 75 -24.19 -2.27 -2.01
C PRO A 75 -23.98 -3.54 -2.82
N GLY A 76 -23.64 -4.64 -2.14
CA GLY A 76 -23.39 -5.94 -2.75
C GLY A 76 -21.99 -6.12 -3.36
N GLU A 77 -21.19 -5.06 -3.52
CA GLU A 77 -19.83 -5.19 -4.05
C GLU A 77 -18.95 -6.01 -3.10
N LYS A 78 -18.05 -6.81 -3.68
CA LYS A 78 -16.99 -7.50 -2.95
C LYS A 78 -15.81 -6.55 -2.73
N VAL A 79 -15.41 -6.39 -1.47
CA VAL A 79 -14.29 -5.53 -1.07
C VAL A 79 -13.23 -6.34 -0.35
N LEU A 80 -12.01 -6.34 -0.89
CA LEU A 80 -10.86 -7.00 -0.29
C LEU A 80 -10.18 -6.06 0.71
N LEU A 81 -10.01 -6.49 1.94
CA LEU A 81 -9.37 -5.73 3.02
C LEU A 81 -7.93 -6.24 3.18
N ALA A 82 -6.95 -5.38 2.90
CA ALA A 82 -5.54 -5.72 3.11
C ALA A 82 -5.20 -5.64 4.60
N LEU A 83 -5.04 -6.82 5.23
CA LEU A 83 -4.62 -6.96 6.62
C LEU A 83 -3.14 -7.30 6.67
N SER A 84 -2.35 -6.47 7.36
CA SER A 84 -0.92 -6.73 7.58
C SER A 84 -0.61 -7.24 8.98
N GLY A 85 -1.62 -7.30 9.86
CA GLY A 85 -1.46 -7.52 11.30
C GLY A 85 -1.09 -6.25 12.09
N GLY A 86 -0.62 -5.20 11.42
CA GLY A 86 -0.26 -3.94 12.06
C GLY A 86 -1.45 -3.15 12.60
N SER A 87 -1.16 -2.17 13.46
CA SER A 87 -2.18 -1.41 14.21
C SER A 87 -3.29 -0.79 13.35
N ALA A 88 -2.93 -0.20 12.21
CA ALA A 88 -3.89 0.52 11.37
C ALA A 88 -4.79 -0.42 10.55
N SER A 89 -4.25 -1.53 10.04
CA SER A 89 -5.04 -2.51 9.29
C SER A 89 -5.97 -3.30 10.22
N SER A 90 -5.54 -3.66 11.43
CA SER A 90 -6.43 -4.24 12.45
C SER A 90 -7.55 -3.27 12.87
N ALA A 91 -7.24 -1.99 13.08
CA ALA A 91 -8.26 -0.98 13.38
C ALA A 91 -9.26 -0.84 12.21
N MET A 92 -8.78 -0.83 10.97
CA MET A 92 -9.64 -0.80 9.78
C MET A 92 -10.61 -1.98 9.73
N VAL A 93 -10.14 -3.19 9.96
CA VAL A 93 -10.99 -4.40 10.00
C VAL A 93 -12.05 -4.27 11.08
N ARG A 94 -11.67 -3.79 12.28
CA ARG A 94 -12.64 -3.53 13.36
C ARG A 94 -13.72 -2.53 12.94
N GLN A 95 -13.35 -1.44 12.28
CA GLN A 95 -14.30 -0.44 11.79
C GLN A 95 -15.27 -1.02 10.75
N VAL A 96 -14.79 -1.92 9.89
CA VAL A 96 -15.65 -2.63 8.93
C VAL A 96 -16.62 -3.57 9.65
N GLN A 97 -16.15 -4.35 10.63
CA GLN A 97 -17.02 -5.21 11.46
C GLN A 97 -18.12 -4.42 12.16
N GLU A 98 -17.77 -3.31 12.82
CA GLU A 98 -18.75 -2.43 13.47
C GLU A 98 -19.71 -1.79 12.47
N GLY A 99 -19.20 -1.40 11.28
CA GLY A 99 -20.01 -0.81 10.23
C GLY A 99 -21.01 -1.76 9.59
N LEU A 100 -20.71 -3.07 9.56
CA LEU A 100 -21.58 -4.12 9.01
C LEU A 100 -22.59 -4.68 10.01
N SER A 101 -22.39 -4.43 11.32
CA SER A 101 -23.28 -4.88 12.40
C SER A 101 -24.74 -4.43 12.17
N ARG A 102 -25.69 -5.27 12.58
CA ARG A 102 -27.13 -5.00 12.49
C ARG A 102 -27.55 -3.78 13.32
N GLU A 103 -26.83 -3.49 14.40
CA GLU A 103 -27.08 -2.38 15.31
C GLU A 103 -26.59 -1.02 14.75
N ALA A 104 -25.91 -1.01 13.61
CA ALA A 104 -25.35 0.20 13.04
C ALA A 104 -26.42 1.06 12.32
N ALA A 105 -26.63 2.29 12.77
CA ALA A 105 -27.63 3.23 12.24
C ALA A 105 -27.55 3.53 10.71
N LYS A 106 -26.39 3.32 10.07
CA LYS A 106 -26.21 3.40 8.59
C LYS A 106 -25.37 2.21 8.10
N ARG A 107 -25.89 1.00 8.25
CA ARG A 107 -25.16 -0.24 7.99
C ARG A 107 -24.44 -0.22 6.63
N LEU A 108 -23.17 -0.61 6.62
CA LEU A 108 -22.39 -0.86 5.40
C LEU A 108 -22.98 -2.07 4.67
N ARG A 109 -22.92 -2.10 3.34
CA ARG A 109 -23.66 -3.11 2.54
C ARG A 109 -22.82 -3.85 1.52
N PHE A 110 -21.50 -3.73 1.61
CA PHE A 110 -20.57 -4.50 0.78
C PHE A 110 -20.21 -5.81 1.48
N ILE A 111 -19.64 -6.74 0.72
CA ILE A 111 -19.22 -8.06 1.19
C ILE A 111 -17.70 -8.01 1.42
N PRO A 112 -17.21 -8.05 2.67
CA PRO A 112 -15.79 -8.01 2.95
C PRO A 112 -15.14 -9.38 2.68
N GLY A 113 -13.90 -9.35 2.22
CA GLY A 113 -12.94 -10.46 2.35
C GLY A 113 -11.60 -9.93 2.81
N LEU A 114 -10.76 -10.77 3.41
CA LEU A 114 -9.45 -10.38 3.93
C LEU A 114 -8.35 -10.95 3.05
N VAL A 115 -7.25 -10.21 2.91
CA VAL A 115 -5.99 -10.73 2.36
C VAL A 115 -4.86 -10.42 3.31
N TYR A 116 -4.04 -11.42 3.61
CA TYR A 116 -2.78 -11.29 4.34
C TYR A 116 -1.65 -11.77 3.44
N VAL A 117 -0.59 -10.95 3.34
CA VAL A 117 0.64 -11.30 2.62
C VAL A 117 1.70 -11.67 3.64
N GLU A 118 2.11 -12.93 3.63
CA GLU A 118 3.23 -13.44 4.42
C GLU A 118 4.53 -13.02 3.72
N GLU A 119 5.38 -12.30 4.45
CA GLU A 119 6.58 -11.66 3.90
C GLU A 119 7.81 -11.97 4.78
N GLY A 120 7.71 -12.99 5.63
CA GLY A 120 8.69 -13.31 6.66
C GLY A 120 10.04 -13.72 6.09
N ALA A 121 10.06 -14.36 4.92
CA ALA A 121 11.28 -14.71 4.20
C ALA A 121 12.19 -13.50 4.02
N VAL A 122 11.70 -12.45 3.34
CA VAL A 122 12.50 -11.24 3.06
C VAL A 122 12.74 -10.38 4.31
N ARG A 123 11.97 -10.61 5.38
CA ARG A 123 12.21 -10.03 6.71
C ARG A 123 13.21 -10.81 7.56
N ARG A 124 13.90 -11.80 6.98
CA ARG A 124 14.90 -12.63 7.63
C ARG A 124 14.36 -13.36 8.87
N GLN A 125 13.08 -13.73 8.84
CA GLN A 125 12.50 -14.60 9.86
C GLN A 125 12.89 -16.06 9.59
N SER A 126 13.18 -16.82 10.65
CA SER A 126 13.39 -18.27 10.51
C SER A 126 12.07 -18.97 10.12
N PRO A 127 12.12 -20.18 9.53
CA PRO A 127 10.92 -20.95 9.19
C PRO A 127 9.97 -21.09 10.40
N GLU A 128 10.50 -21.36 11.58
CA GLU A 128 9.71 -21.51 12.82
C GLU A 128 9.03 -20.20 13.21
N GLN A 129 9.71 -19.06 13.05
CA GLN A 129 9.11 -17.74 13.31
C GLN A 129 8.01 -17.40 12.31
N ARG A 130 8.18 -17.80 11.05
CA ARG A 130 7.15 -17.64 10.00
C ARG A 130 5.92 -18.47 10.32
N GLU A 131 6.09 -19.74 10.68
CA GLU A 131 5.01 -20.64 11.09
C GLU A 131 4.24 -20.09 12.31
N GLN A 132 4.96 -19.61 13.33
CA GLN A 132 4.34 -18.99 14.51
C GLN A 132 3.56 -17.73 14.13
N THR A 133 4.11 -16.87 13.28
CA THR A 133 3.46 -15.65 12.80
C THR A 133 2.20 -15.99 12.00
N LEU A 134 2.28 -16.98 11.11
CA LEU A 134 1.15 -17.48 10.33
C LEU A 134 0.05 -18.05 11.20
N ALA A 135 0.37 -18.92 12.16
CA ALA A 135 -0.61 -19.49 13.08
C ALA A 135 -1.32 -18.43 13.91
N HIS A 136 -0.56 -17.43 14.39
CA HIS A 136 -1.12 -16.30 15.11
C HIS A 136 -2.01 -15.44 14.20
N MET A 137 -1.56 -15.13 12.99
CA MET A 137 -2.32 -14.36 12.01
C MET A 137 -3.62 -15.07 11.61
N GLU A 138 -3.55 -16.38 11.40
CA GLU A 138 -4.72 -17.19 11.05
C GLU A 138 -5.76 -17.18 12.17
N THR A 139 -5.32 -17.22 13.43
CA THR A 139 -6.22 -17.06 14.59
C THR A 139 -6.95 -15.72 14.53
N LEU A 140 -6.23 -14.63 14.20
CA LEU A 140 -6.84 -13.29 14.06
C LEU A 140 -7.81 -13.23 12.88
N LEU A 141 -7.42 -13.77 11.72
CA LEU A 141 -8.25 -13.82 10.51
C LEU A 141 -9.55 -14.59 10.77
N ARG A 142 -9.46 -15.79 11.37
CA ARG A 142 -10.62 -16.61 11.73
C ARG A 142 -11.54 -15.90 12.72
N ALA A 143 -10.98 -15.20 13.71
CA ALA A 143 -11.75 -14.43 14.69
C ALA A 143 -12.56 -13.28 14.06
N THR A 144 -12.22 -12.85 12.84
CA THR A 144 -12.99 -11.79 12.17
C THR A 144 -14.36 -12.25 11.66
N GLY A 145 -14.51 -13.54 11.36
CA GLY A 145 -15.70 -14.11 10.71
C GLY A 145 -15.84 -13.78 9.22
N PHE A 146 -14.84 -13.16 8.58
CA PHE A 146 -14.85 -12.87 7.14
C PHE A 146 -14.10 -13.95 6.35
N PRO A 147 -14.45 -14.18 5.07
CA PRO A 147 -13.63 -15.01 4.20
C PRO A 147 -12.23 -14.38 4.08
N TYR A 148 -11.19 -15.18 4.19
CA TYR A 148 -9.81 -14.70 4.16
C TYR A 148 -8.95 -15.48 3.18
N HIS A 149 -7.90 -14.82 2.69
CA HIS A 149 -6.90 -15.37 1.78
C HIS A 149 -5.53 -15.10 2.38
N VAL A 150 -4.76 -16.15 2.61
CA VAL A 150 -3.34 -16.05 2.96
C VAL A 150 -2.55 -16.30 1.70
N ILE A 151 -1.64 -15.39 1.36
CA ILE A 151 -0.74 -15.50 0.22
C ILE A 151 0.69 -15.28 0.70
N HIS A 152 1.64 -15.94 0.06
CA HIS A 152 3.06 -15.80 0.33
C HIS A 152 3.71 -14.86 -0.67
N LEU A 153 4.68 -14.06 -0.22
CA LEU A 153 5.39 -13.14 -1.11
C LEU A 153 6.10 -13.88 -2.26
N GLU A 154 6.51 -15.12 -2.02
CA GLU A 154 7.09 -16.04 -3.00
C GLU A 154 6.19 -16.25 -4.23
N GLU A 155 4.86 -16.26 -4.06
CA GLU A 155 3.90 -16.40 -5.16
C GLU A 155 4.00 -15.25 -6.18
N ALA A 156 4.66 -14.14 -5.83
CA ALA A 156 4.88 -13.03 -6.76
C ALA A 156 5.69 -13.45 -7.99
N LEU A 157 6.52 -14.50 -7.87
CA LEU A 157 7.36 -15.01 -8.96
C LEU A 157 6.55 -15.72 -10.05
N GLU A 158 5.33 -16.15 -9.72
CA GLU A 158 4.44 -16.93 -10.60
C GLU A 158 3.26 -16.10 -11.14
N LEU A 159 3.28 -14.79 -10.90
CA LEU A 159 2.22 -13.90 -11.37
C LEU A 159 2.08 -13.93 -12.90
N PRO A 160 0.87 -13.75 -13.45
CA PRO A 160 0.71 -13.61 -14.89
C PRO A 160 1.12 -12.20 -15.36
N PRO A 161 1.68 -12.04 -16.58
CA PRO A 161 2.04 -10.73 -17.15
C PRO A 161 0.88 -9.73 -17.21
N SER A 162 -0.36 -10.22 -17.35
CA SER A 162 -1.59 -9.42 -17.35
C SER A 162 -1.81 -8.59 -16.08
N ILE A 163 -1.09 -8.88 -14.99
CA ILE A 163 -1.14 -8.05 -13.78
C ILE A 163 -0.60 -6.64 -14.03
N LEU A 164 0.31 -6.50 -14.98
CA LEU A 164 0.92 -5.24 -15.41
C LEU A 164 0.10 -4.56 -16.54
N GLN A 165 -1.18 -4.92 -16.66
CA GLN A 165 -2.12 -4.30 -17.58
C GLN A 165 -3.32 -3.76 -16.78
N PRO A 166 -3.85 -2.58 -17.14
CA PRO A 166 -5.14 -2.16 -16.63
C PRO A 166 -6.21 -3.17 -17.03
N GLY A 167 -7.03 -3.61 -16.08
CA GLY A 167 -8.17 -4.46 -16.39
C GLY A 167 -9.26 -3.66 -17.11
N PRO A 168 -10.23 -4.34 -17.75
CA PRO A 168 -11.33 -3.66 -18.41
C PRO A 168 -12.04 -2.76 -17.42
N GLU A 169 -12.15 -1.47 -17.73
CA GLU A 169 -12.90 -0.56 -16.88
C GLU A 169 -14.33 -1.10 -16.76
N GLN A 170 -14.72 -1.50 -15.54
CA GLN A 170 -16.11 -1.75 -15.27
C GLN A 170 -16.79 -0.43 -15.53
N SER A 171 -17.57 -0.34 -16.62
CA SER A 171 -18.38 0.83 -16.96
C SER A 171 -19.09 1.22 -15.68
N SER A 172 -18.57 2.24 -15.03
CA SER A 172 -19.06 2.62 -13.73
C SER A 172 -20.56 2.80 -13.89
N LYS A 173 -21.36 2.34 -12.92
CA LYS A 173 -22.76 2.76 -12.82
C LYS A 173 -22.91 4.29 -12.62
N SER A 174 -21.87 5.08 -12.90
CA SER A 174 -21.83 6.53 -13.00
C SER A 174 -21.66 7.06 -14.44
N GLY A 175 -21.81 6.22 -15.48
CA GLY A 175 -22.25 6.74 -16.79
C GLY A 175 -23.65 7.39 -16.67
N PRO A 176 -24.09 8.23 -17.62
CA PRO A 176 -25.39 8.91 -17.55
C PRO A 176 -26.61 7.97 -17.39
N CYS A 177 -26.41 6.67 -17.61
CA CYS A 177 -27.42 5.62 -17.63
C CYS A 177 -27.35 4.63 -16.44
N GLY A 178 -26.41 4.82 -15.49
CA GLY A 178 -26.31 3.97 -14.29
C GLY A 178 -27.09 4.54 -13.10
N PRO A 179 -27.61 3.70 -12.19
CA PRO A 179 -28.36 4.18 -11.03
C PRO A 179 -27.45 5.00 -10.12
N SER A 180 -27.96 6.16 -9.67
CA SER A 180 -27.31 6.99 -8.65
C SER A 180 -26.98 6.14 -7.42
N TYR A 181 -25.90 6.48 -6.70
CA TYR A 181 -25.53 5.77 -5.45
C TYR A 181 -26.73 5.63 -4.50
N LYS A 182 -27.57 6.67 -4.41
CA LYS A 182 -28.79 6.66 -3.59
C LYS A 182 -29.81 5.63 -4.10
N GLU A 183 -30.04 5.58 -5.41
CA GLU A 183 -30.95 4.62 -6.04
C GLU A 183 -30.47 3.17 -5.88
N ALA A 184 -29.17 2.93 -6.04
CA ALA A 184 -28.57 1.61 -5.79
C ALA A 184 -28.75 1.18 -4.32
N VAL A 185 -28.62 2.11 -3.39
CA VAL A 185 -28.87 1.89 -1.96
C VAL A 185 -30.35 1.61 -1.72
N ASP A 186 -31.28 2.39 -2.27
CA ASP A 186 -32.72 2.24 -2.04
C ASP A 186 -33.25 0.93 -2.64
N SER A 187 -32.86 0.61 -3.88
CA SER A 187 -33.17 -0.66 -4.56
C SER A 187 -32.69 -1.86 -3.75
N PHE A 188 -31.47 -1.82 -3.21
CA PHE A 188 -30.93 -2.90 -2.38
C PHE A 188 -31.72 -3.07 -1.07
N ILE A 189 -32.21 -1.99 -0.45
CA ILE A 189 -33.08 -2.10 0.75
C ILE A 189 -34.39 -2.78 0.39
N GLN A 190 -35.00 -2.36 -0.71
CA GLN A 190 -36.30 -2.86 -1.15
C GLN A 190 -36.22 -4.36 -1.46
N GLN A 191 -35.18 -4.80 -2.19
CA GLN A 191 -34.92 -6.20 -2.45
C GLN A 191 -34.76 -7.01 -1.15
N LYS A 192 -33.97 -6.51 -0.18
CA LYS A 192 -33.77 -7.20 1.10
C LYS A 192 -35.01 -7.23 1.99
N ARG A 193 -35.93 -6.28 1.84
CA ARG A 193 -37.22 -6.30 2.55
C ARG A 193 -38.17 -7.35 1.95
N GLN A 194 -38.22 -7.45 0.63
CA GLN A 194 -39.01 -8.46 -0.08
C GLN A 194 -38.51 -9.88 0.21
N GLU A 195 -37.20 -10.08 0.36
CA GLU A 195 -36.62 -11.35 0.80
C GLU A 195 -36.88 -11.66 2.30
N GLY A 196 -37.24 -10.66 3.12
CA GLY A 196 -37.37 -10.78 4.57
C GLY A 196 -38.80 -11.01 5.10
N GLU A 197 -39.83 -10.93 4.26
CA GLU A 197 -41.24 -11.13 4.67
C GLU A 197 -41.72 -12.59 4.51
N GLY A 198 -40.83 -13.52 4.11
CA GLY A 198 -41.15 -14.94 3.89
C GLY A 198 -40.75 -15.94 4.98
N GLU A 199 -40.02 -15.55 6.03
CA GLU A 199 -39.53 -16.50 7.05
C GLU A 199 -39.80 -16.02 8.49
N SER A 200 -40.79 -16.65 9.11
CA SER A 200 -41.08 -16.57 10.54
C SER A 200 -40.09 -17.43 11.33
N ALA A 201 -39.43 -16.81 12.31
CA ALA A 201 -38.78 -17.38 13.48
C ALA A 201 -37.91 -18.65 13.35
N THR A 202 -36.65 -18.46 13.73
CA THR A 202 -35.60 -19.41 14.14
C THR A 202 -34.50 -19.62 13.09
N SER A 203 -33.26 -19.36 13.52
CA SER A 203 -31.98 -19.43 12.80
C SER A 203 -31.69 -18.34 11.78
N LEU A 204 -30.42 -17.90 11.81
CA LEU A 204 -29.78 -17.05 10.82
C LEU A 204 -30.14 -17.53 9.40
N PRO A 205 -30.31 -16.65 8.41
CA PRO A 205 -30.42 -17.13 7.04
C PRO A 205 -29.07 -17.74 6.69
N GLY A 206 -29.04 -19.08 6.73
CA GLY A 206 -28.07 -19.87 6.01
C GLY A 206 -28.16 -19.40 4.57
N HIS A 207 -27.16 -18.63 4.14
CA HIS A 207 -26.88 -18.56 2.73
C HIS A 207 -26.72 -20.01 2.29
N SER A 208 -27.68 -20.48 1.50
CA SER A 208 -27.53 -21.69 0.71
C SER A 208 -26.14 -21.62 0.12
N THR A 209 -25.27 -22.50 0.59
CA THR A 209 -24.10 -22.97 -0.13
C THR A 209 -24.63 -23.54 -1.45
N GLN A 210 -24.91 -22.65 -2.40
CA GLN A 210 -24.60 -22.98 -3.77
C GLN A 210 -23.11 -23.23 -3.74
N ASP A 211 -22.75 -24.48 -4.01
CA ASP A 211 -21.39 -25.00 -4.11
C ASP A 211 -20.50 -24.05 -4.93
N MET A 212 -19.94 -23.05 -4.26
CA MET A 212 -18.61 -22.60 -4.61
C MET A 212 -17.70 -23.69 -4.10
N PRO A 213 -16.85 -24.30 -4.95
CA PRO A 213 -15.88 -25.26 -4.47
C PRO A 213 -15.17 -24.59 -3.31
N LEU A 214 -15.29 -25.19 -2.12
CA LEU A 214 -14.33 -24.96 -1.05
C LEU A 214 -12.98 -25.17 -1.75
N GLY A 215 -12.33 -24.06 -2.10
CA GLY A 215 -10.95 -24.09 -2.56
C GLY A 215 -10.17 -24.92 -1.55
N PRO A 216 -9.11 -25.64 -2.00
CA PRO A 216 -8.43 -26.64 -1.19
C PRO A 216 -8.26 -26.13 0.23
N LEU A 217 -8.72 -26.94 1.21
CA LEU A 217 -8.55 -26.70 2.63
C LEU A 217 -7.14 -26.12 2.83
N TYR A 218 -7.06 -24.86 3.24
CA TYR A 218 -5.78 -24.19 3.44
C TYR A 218 -5.00 -24.96 4.50
N THR A 219 -4.02 -25.73 4.04
CA THR A 219 -2.97 -26.29 4.88
C THR A 219 -1.94 -25.19 5.04
N PRO A 220 -1.70 -24.66 6.25
CA PRO A 220 -0.63 -23.72 6.50
C PRO A 220 0.71 -24.45 6.30
N HIS A 221 1.16 -24.49 5.05
CA HIS A 221 2.47 -25.01 4.67
C HIS A 221 3.22 -23.86 4.02
N LEU A 222 4.47 -23.65 4.45
CA LEU A 222 5.33 -22.66 3.83
C LEU A 222 5.58 -23.04 2.35
N PRO A 223 5.86 -22.06 1.47
CA PRO A 223 6.21 -22.34 0.09
C PRO A 223 7.41 -23.28 -0.03
N ASP A 224 7.61 -23.85 -1.23
CA ASP A 224 8.78 -24.66 -1.51
C ASP A 224 10.08 -23.88 -1.22
N THR A 225 11.07 -24.56 -0.65
CA THR A 225 12.35 -23.97 -0.26
C THR A 225 13.06 -23.37 -1.47
N ALA A 226 12.91 -23.97 -2.66
CA ALA A 226 13.48 -23.44 -3.89
C ALA A 226 12.89 -22.06 -4.27
N GLN A 227 11.58 -21.88 -4.14
CA GLN A 227 10.91 -20.60 -4.40
C GLN A 227 11.33 -19.53 -3.39
N THR A 228 11.41 -19.88 -2.11
CA THR A 228 11.91 -18.97 -1.07
C THR A 228 13.36 -18.56 -1.34
N GLN A 229 14.23 -19.49 -1.74
CA GLN A 229 15.62 -19.20 -2.08
C GLN A 229 15.74 -18.25 -3.28
N GLU A 230 14.93 -18.44 -4.31
CA GLU A 230 14.93 -17.54 -5.47
C GLU A 230 14.45 -16.14 -5.10
N LEU A 231 13.39 -16.00 -4.31
CA LEU A 231 12.94 -14.70 -3.79
C LEU A 231 14.04 -14.00 -2.99
N LEU A 232 14.74 -14.73 -2.12
CA LEU A 232 15.84 -14.18 -1.34
C LEU A 232 17.00 -13.73 -2.23
N ARG A 233 17.37 -14.52 -3.25
CA ARG A 233 18.39 -14.16 -4.24
C ARG A 233 18.07 -12.82 -4.92
N ILE A 234 16.81 -12.60 -5.28
CA ILE A 234 16.35 -11.34 -5.88
C ILE A 234 16.55 -10.17 -4.91
N PHE A 235 16.13 -10.30 -3.65
CA PHE A 235 16.27 -9.24 -2.64
C PHE A 235 17.72 -8.97 -2.21
N GLU A 236 18.57 -9.99 -2.24
CA GLU A 236 20.00 -9.88 -1.97
C GLU A 236 20.74 -9.14 -3.08
N ALA A 237 20.32 -9.32 -4.34
CA ALA A 237 20.89 -8.65 -5.50
C ALA A 237 20.57 -7.15 -5.58
N VAL A 238 19.57 -6.65 -4.85
CA VAL A 238 19.24 -5.22 -4.81
C VAL A 238 20.27 -4.47 -3.98
N GLU A 239 20.78 -3.33 -4.45
CA GLU A 239 21.89 -2.65 -3.77
C GLU A 239 21.48 -1.93 -2.48
N THR A 240 20.50 -1.03 -2.55
CA THR A 240 20.17 -0.13 -1.44
C THR A 240 18.99 -0.62 -0.59
N ALA A 241 18.86 -0.06 0.61
CA ALA A 241 17.70 -0.31 1.46
C ALA A 241 16.41 0.27 0.86
N THR A 242 16.50 1.41 0.15
CA THR A 242 15.36 2.07 -0.47
C THR A 242 14.78 1.22 -1.61
N ALA A 243 15.61 0.75 -2.55
CA ALA A 243 15.11 -0.09 -3.64
C ALA A 243 14.53 -1.43 -3.16
N ARG A 244 15.06 -2.00 -2.07
CA ARG A 244 14.47 -3.21 -1.45
C ARG A 244 13.08 -2.96 -0.87
N GLU A 245 12.85 -1.80 -0.26
CA GLU A 245 11.52 -1.40 0.23
C GLU A 245 10.54 -1.16 -0.91
N GLU A 246 10.97 -0.49 -1.98
CA GLU A 246 10.15 -0.26 -3.17
C GLU A 246 9.82 -1.58 -3.89
N LEU A 247 10.80 -2.48 -4.03
CA LEU A 247 10.58 -3.83 -4.59
C LEU A 247 9.54 -4.60 -3.77
N LEU A 248 9.65 -4.62 -2.44
CA LEU A 248 8.67 -5.29 -1.59
C LEU A 248 7.28 -4.68 -1.76
N GLN A 249 7.17 -3.35 -1.75
CA GLN A 249 5.90 -2.67 -1.91
C GLN A 249 5.26 -2.96 -3.27
N MET A 250 6.06 -3.03 -4.33
CA MET A 250 5.63 -3.38 -5.68
C MET A 250 5.10 -4.82 -5.74
N LEU A 251 5.89 -5.81 -5.32
CA LEU A 251 5.49 -7.22 -5.34
C LEU A 251 4.22 -7.47 -4.51
N ARG A 252 4.14 -6.89 -3.29
CA ARG A 252 2.94 -6.92 -2.45
C ARG A 252 1.72 -6.37 -3.19
N THR A 253 1.88 -5.24 -3.86
CA THR A 253 0.78 -4.59 -4.58
C THR A 253 0.28 -5.47 -5.73
N HIS A 254 1.20 -6.07 -6.49
CA HIS A 254 0.84 -6.97 -7.60
C HIS A 254 0.13 -8.23 -7.10
N LEU A 255 0.60 -8.82 -6.00
CA LEU A 255 -0.04 -9.98 -5.37
C LEU A 255 -1.47 -9.66 -4.88
N ILE A 256 -1.65 -8.54 -4.16
CA ILE A 256 -2.96 -8.12 -3.68
C ILE A 256 -3.91 -7.86 -4.86
N LEU A 257 -3.41 -7.24 -5.93
CA LEU A 257 -4.18 -7.00 -7.15
C LEU A 257 -4.58 -8.32 -7.83
N GLN A 258 -3.67 -9.29 -7.92
CA GLN A 258 -3.94 -10.60 -8.52
C GLN A 258 -5.01 -11.35 -7.71
N MET A 259 -4.91 -11.30 -6.38
CA MET A 259 -5.91 -11.88 -5.49
C MET A 259 -7.27 -11.19 -5.66
N ALA A 260 -7.29 -9.86 -5.80
CA ALA A 260 -8.52 -9.12 -6.06
C ALA A 260 -9.18 -9.56 -7.37
N ARG A 261 -8.41 -9.63 -8.47
CA ARG A 261 -8.88 -10.04 -9.79
C ARG A 261 -9.39 -11.48 -9.82
N SER A 262 -8.58 -12.43 -9.35
CA SER A 262 -8.90 -13.86 -9.37
C SER A 262 -10.13 -14.24 -8.54
N ARG A 263 -10.45 -13.49 -7.48
CA ARG A 263 -11.60 -13.75 -6.59
C ARG A 263 -12.79 -12.80 -6.81
N GLY A 264 -12.69 -11.91 -7.79
CA GLY A 264 -13.77 -11.00 -8.19
C GLY A 264 -14.02 -9.85 -7.20
N TYR A 265 -12.99 -9.34 -6.54
CA TYR A 265 -13.07 -8.13 -5.72
C TYR A 265 -12.83 -6.89 -6.59
N SER A 266 -13.81 -6.00 -6.72
CA SER A 266 -13.68 -4.77 -7.51
C SER A 266 -13.03 -3.61 -6.74
N LYS A 267 -12.82 -3.79 -5.43
CA LYS A 267 -12.28 -2.79 -4.51
C LYS A 267 -11.29 -3.42 -3.54
N VAL A 268 -10.20 -2.72 -3.26
CA VAL A 268 -9.22 -3.08 -2.22
C VAL A 268 -9.16 -1.96 -1.18
N MET A 269 -9.42 -2.22 0.09
CA MET A 269 -9.19 -1.26 1.16
C MET A 269 -7.82 -1.46 1.81
N THR A 270 -7.05 -0.39 1.97
CA THR A 270 -5.78 -0.38 2.69
C THR A 270 -5.85 0.44 3.99
N GLY A 271 -5.14 -0.02 5.02
CA GLY A 271 -5.06 0.63 6.33
C GLY A 271 -4.12 1.83 6.41
N GLU A 272 -3.92 2.57 5.31
CA GLU A 272 -2.99 3.72 5.28
C GLU A 272 -3.54 4.87 6.14
N THR A 273 -2.77 5.30 7.14
CA THR A 273 -3.12 6.40 8.05
C THR A 273 -2.69 7.76 7.49
N CYS A 274 -3.24 8.86 8.01
CA CYS A 274 -2.79 10.23 7.72
C CYS A 274 -1.27 10.38 7.89
N THR A 275 -0.74 9.81 8.96
CA THR A 275 0.70 9.79 9.24
C THR A 275 1.48 9.04 8.15
N ARG A 276 1.00 7.86 7.74
CA ARG A 276 1.66 7.09 6.69
C ARG A 276 1.56 7.75 5.33
N VAL A 277 0.43 8.36 5.01
CA VAL A 277 0.23 9.13 3.77
C VAL A 277 1.16 10.35 3.74
N ALA A 278 1.34 11.08 4.84
CA ALA A 278 2.27 12.21 4.91
C ALA A 278 3.73 11.80 4.70
N ILE A 279 4.15 10.68 5.29
CA ILE A 279 5.48 10.09 5.06
C ILE A 279 5.63 9.71 3.60
N LYS A 280 4.68 8.95 3.05
CA LYS A 280 4.66 8.53 1.65
C LYS A 280 4.72 9.70 0.68
N LEU A 281 4.05 10.82 0.99
CA LEU A 281 4.09 12.02 0.17
C LEU A 281 5.51 12.58 0.03
N LEU A 282 6.21 12.78 1.14
CA LEU A 282 7.58 13.31 1.10
C LEU A 282 8.57 12.28 0.55
N THR A 283 8.39 11.00 0.86
CA THR A 283 9.20 9.92 0.28
C THR A 283 9.06 9.90 -1.24
N ASN A 284 7.82 9.89 -1.75
CA ASN A 284 7.56 9.89 -3.19
C ASN A 284 8.13 11.13 -3.87
N LEU A 285 8.06 12.29 -3.22
CA LEU A 285 8.70 13.51 -3.72
C LEU A 285 10.23 13.35 -3.82
N SER A 286 10.87 12.81 -2.79
CA SER A 286 12.32 12.53 -2.78
C SER A 286 12.74 11.49 -3.83
N LEU A 287 11.84 10.57 -4.20
CA LEU A 287 12.06 9.57 -5.24
C LEU A 287 11.70 10.06 -6.66
N GLY A 288 11.31 11.33 -6.82
CA GLY A 288 10.94 11.93 -8.11
C GLY A 288 9.55 11.52 -8.62
N ARG A 289 8.65 11.04 -7.76
CA ARG A 289 7.25 10.67 -8.11
C ARG A 289 6.27 11.84 -8.01
N GLY A 290 6.73 13.06 -8.30
CA GLY A 290 5.96 14.30 -8.13
C GLY A 290 4.62 14.29 -8.88
N ALA A 291 4.64 13.85 -10.14
CA ALA A 291 3.46 13.77 -11.01
C ALA A 291 2.35 12.82 -10.48
N PHE A 292 2.71 11.84 -9.65
CA PHE A 292 1.82 10.77 -9.20
C PHE A 292 1.32 10.94 -7.76
N LEU A 293 1.79 11.96 -7.05
CA LEU A 293 1.51 12.18 -5.63
C LEU A 293 0.01 12.16 -5.31
N ALA A 294 -0.80 12.84 -6.12
CA ALA A 294 -2.24 12.91 -5.92
C ALA A 294 -2.93 11.53 -5.99
N VAL A 295 -2.43 10.63 -6.86
CA VAL A 295 -2.96 9.26 -7.00
C VAL A 295 -2.45 8.36 -5.87
N ASP A 296 -1.16 8.44 -5.56
CA ASP A 296 -0.51 7.61 -4.53
C ASP A 296 -1.00 7.91 -3.11
N THR A 297 -1.40 9.16 -2.84
CA THR A 297 -1.82 9.65 -1.51
C THR A 297 -3.33 9.93 -1.41
N GLY A 298 -4.03 9.93 -2.55
CA GLY A 298 -5.46 10.16 -2.65
C GLY A 298 -6.32 9.09 -1.97
N PHE A 299 -7.61 9.39 -1.80
CA PHE A 299 -8.55 8.44 -1.19
C PHE A 299 -8.75 7.20 -2.06
N THR A 300 -8.75 7.38 -3.38
CA THR A 300 -8.86 6.30 -4.36
C THR A 300 -7.66 6.25 -5.29
N ASP A 301 -7.28 5.03 -5.69
CA ASP A 301 -6.37 4.75 -6.79
C ASP A 301 -7.11 3.94 -7.86
N LYS A 302 -7.15 4.45 -9.09
CA LYS A 302 -7.89 3.86 -10.22
C LYS A 302 -6.98 3.36 -11.34
N ARG A 303 -5.65 3.37 -11.16
CA ARG A 303 -4.71 3.05 -12.24
C ARG A 303 -4.84 1.63 -12.81
N HIS A 304 -5.43 0.73 -12.04
CA HIS A 304 -5.59 -0.68 -12.41
C HIS A 304 -6.86 -0.95 -13.24
N GLY A 305 -7.75 0.04 -13.42
CA GLY A 305 -8.99 -0.09 -14.20
C GLY A 305 -10.10 -0.85 -13.46
N ASP A 306 -10.05 -2.18 -13.48
CA ASP A 306 -11.07 -3.09 -12.95
C ASP A 306 -11.12 -3.13 -11.40
N VAL A 307 -9.98 -2.91 -10.76
CA VAL A 307 -9.84 -2.88 -9.30
C VAL A 307 -9.45 -1.49 -8.83
N MET A 308 -10.22 -0.93 -7.89
CA MET A 308 -9.93 0.38 -7.29
C MET A 308 -9.45 0.23 -5.85
N VAL A 309 -8.29 0.82 -5.53
CA VAL A 309 -7.75 0.84 -4.17
C VAL A 309 -8.36 2.03 -3.41
N VAL A 310 -8.73 1.83 -2.15
CA VAL A 310 -9.40 2.82 -1.30
C VAL A 310 -8.69 2.91 0.05
N ARG A 311 -8.49 4.13 0.56
CA ARG A 311 -7.72 4.41 1.79
C ARG A 311 -8.60 5.02 2.89
N PRO A 312 -9.52 4.25 3.51
CA PRO A 312 -10.48 4.80 4.47
C PRO A 312 -9.86 5.30 5.79
N MET A 313 -8.65 4.84 6.12
CA MET A 313 -7.96 5.22 7.35
C MET A 313 -7.11 6.51 7.22
N ARG A 314 -7.09 7.15 6.04
CA ARG A 314 -6.17 8.26 5.76
C ARG A 314 -6.43 9.55 6.56
N ASP A 315 -7.58 9.66 7.22
CA ASP A 315 -7.88 10.81 8.09
C ASP A 315 -7.45 10.57 9.55
N TYR A 316 -6.98 9.36 9.89
CA TYR A 316 -6.52 9.01 11.23
C TYR A 316 -5.02 9.19 11.38
N THR A 317 -4.59 9.80 12.46
CA THR A 317 -3.18 9.83 12.86
C THR A 317 -2.77 8.50 13.50
N ALA A 318 -1.48 8.16 13.44
CA ALA A 318 -0.96 6.98 14.12
C ALA A 318 -1.26 6.99 15.64
N LYS A 319 -1.30 8.18 16.25
CA LYS A 319 -1.67 8.39 17.66
C LYS A 319 -3.12 7.99 17.96
N GLU A 320 -4.06 8.40 17.11
CA GLU A 320 -5.48 8.00 17.25
C GLU A 320 -5.63 6.48 17.13
N ILE A 321 -4.96 5.86 16.16
CA ILE A 321 -4.98 4.40 15.98
C ILE A 321 -4.44 3.69 17.23
N ALA A 322 -3.31 4.16 17.78
CA ALA A 322 -2.71 3.55 18.96
C ALA A 322 -3.64 3.62 20.19
N PHE A 323 -4.26 4.76 20.44
CA PHE A 323 -5.24 4.89 21.53
C PHE A 323 -6.47 4.02 21.32
N TYR A 324 -7.00 3.95 20.11
CA TYR A 324 -8.15 3.12 19.80
C TYR A 324 -7.83 1.64 20.06
N ASN A 325 -6.71 1.15 19.53
CA ASN A 325 -6.32 -0.23 19.72
C ASN A 325 -6.09 -0.57 21.19
N HIS A 326 -5.45 0.34 21.94
CA HIS A 326 -5.21 0.15 23.36
C HIS A 326 -6.51 0.14 24.19
N PHE A 327 -7.43 1.09 23.97
CA PHE A 327 -8.64 1.19 24.78
C PHE A 327 -9.68 0.12 24.48
N PHE A 328 -9.70 -0.41 23.26
CA PHE A 328 -10.69 -1.39 22.82
C PHE A 328 -10.08 -2.78 22.57
N ASN A 329 -8.84 -3.01 23.04
CA ASN A 329 -8.13 -4.29 22.99
C ASN A 329 -8.13 -4.91 21.58
N ILE A 330 -7.83 -4.09 20.57
CA ILE A 330 -7.75 -4.56 19.19
C ILE A 330 -6.46 -5.37 19.03
N PRO A 331 -6.54 -6.64 18.60
CA PRO A 331 -5.36 -7.47 18.45
C PRO A 331 -4.50 -6.99 17.29
N THR A 332 -3.18 -6.95 17.53
CA THR A 332 -2.18 -6.49 16.55
C THR A 332 -0.96 -7.40 16.64
N VAL A 333 -0.32 -7.62 15.51
CA VAL A 333 0.94 -8.36 15.39
C VAL A 333 2.07 -7.38 15.16
N ILE A 334 3.19 -7.63 15.82
CA ILE A 334 4.42 -6.87 15.61
C ILE A 334 5.07 -7.40 14.34
N VAL A 335 5.06 -6.58 13.29
CA VAL A 335 5.77 -6.89 12.04
C VAL A 335 7.20 -6.38 12.18
N PRO A 336 8.23 -7.26 12.06
CA PRO A 336 9.61 -6.80 12.14
C PRO A 336 9.96 -5.88 10.97
N PRO A 337 10.91 -4.94 11.15
CA PRO A 337 11.43 -4.16 10.04
C PRO A 337 12.16 -5.06 9.04
N LEU A 338 12.24 -4.63 7.78
CA LEU A 338 13.01 -5.34 6.75
C LEU A 338 14.50 -5.41 7.10
N PHE A 339 15.01 -4.35 7.74
CA PHE A 339 16.42 -4.23 8.09
C PHE A 339 16.58 -4.30 9.61
N THR A 340 17.27 -5.34 10.08
CA THR A 340 17.60 -5.53 11.49
C THR A 340 19.07 -5.22 11.81
N LYS A 341 19.91 -4.98 10.80
CA LYS A 341 21.33 -4.68 10.98
C LYS A 341 21.57 -3.19 11.21
N ARG A 342 22.21 -2.84 12.34
CA ARG A 342 22.66 -1.46 12.66
C ARG A 342 23.64 -0.84 11.65
N ARG A 343 24.21 -1.63 10.73
CA ARG A 343 25.26 -1.21 9.79
C ARG A 343 24.76 -0.79 8.40
N GLU A 344 23.51 -1.08 8.07
CA GLU A 344 22.93 -0.69 6.77
C GLU A 344 22.50 0.78 6.84
N LYS A 345 22.80 1.56 5.79
CA LYS A 345 22.31 2.95 5.70
C LYS A 345 20.77 2.92 5.70
N PRO A 346 20.09 3.79 6.47
CA PRO A 346 18.64 3.81 6.51
C PRO A 346 18.07 4.14 5.13
N SER A 347 16.93 3.54 4.80
CA SER A 347 16.19 3.87 3.58
C SER A 347 15.64 5.30 3.64
N ILE A 348 15.33 5.87 2.47
CA ILE A 348 14.65 7.17 2.38
C ILE A 348 13.31 7.12 3.13
N HIS A 349 12.60 6.00 3.11
CA HIS A 349 11.36 5.78 3.86
C HIS A 349 11.57 5.99 5.36
N HIS A 350 12.60 5.33 5.93
CA HIS A 350 12.90 5.45 7.35
C HIS A 350 13.40 6.84 7.74
N LEU A 351 14.23 7.46 6.89
CA LEU A 351 14.74 8.83 7.09
C LEU A 351 13.60 9.84 7.14
N ILE A 352 12.67 9.80 6.17
CA ILE A 352 11.52 10.70 6.12
C ILE A 352 10.56 10.44 7.27
N GLU A 353 10.32 9.18 7.64
CA GLU A 353 9.54 8.82 8.82
C GLU A 353 10.12 9.46 10.08
N ARG A 354 11.42 9.24 10.35
CA ARG A 354 12.09 9.79 11.53
C ARG A 354 12.09 11.31 11.53
N PHE A 355 12.31 11.94 10.37
CA PHE A 355 12.26 13.39 10.20
C PHE A 355 10.89 13.97 10.55
N LEU A 356 9.82 13.44 9.93
CA LEU A 356 8.46 13.95 10.17
C LEU A 356 7.96 13.68 11.58
N LEU A 357 8.24 12.49 12.13
CA LEU A 357 7.87 12.18 13.51
C LEU A 357 8.65 13.03 14.51
N GLY A 358 9.94 13.31 14.24
CA GLY A 358 10.74 14.25 15.03
C GLY A 358 10.18 15.67 15.00
N LEU A 359 9.86 16.21 13.83
CA LEU A 359 9.25 17.54 13.70
C LEU A 359 7.88 17.63 14.39
N GLN A 360 7.11 16.54 14.38
CA GLN A 360 5.79 16.49 14.99
C GLN A 360 5.84 16.60 16.53
N GLU A 361 6.97 16.27 17.17
CA GLU A 361 7.14 16.42 18.62
C GLU A 361 7.09 17.90 19.04
N ASP A 362 7.81 18.75 18.31
CA ASP A 362 7.87 20.18 18.58
C ASP A 362 6.71 20.95 17.93
N PHE A 363 6.19 20.45 16.81
CA PHE A 363 5.13 21.08 16.02
C PHE A 363 3.94 20.11 15.80
N PRO A 364 2.94 20.08 16.70
CA PRO A 364 1.84 19.09 16.68
C PRO A 364 0.92 19.10 15.45
N SER A 365 1.09 20.04 14.51
CA SER A 365 0.29 20.12 13.27
C SER A 365 1.05 19.66 12.03
N THR A 366 2.36 19.35 12.12
CA THR A 366 3.22 19.05 10.97
C THR A 366 2.65 17.98 10.05
N ILE A 367 2.30 16.81 10.60
CA ILE A 367 1.73 15.70 9.80
C ILE A 367 0.45 16.13 9.10
N SER A 368 -0.43 16.86 9.80
CA SER A 368 -1.71 17.28 9.23
C SER A 368 -1.55 18.35 8.14
N THR A 369 -0.55 19.23 8.27
CA THR A 369 -0.24 20.25 7.27
C THR A 369 0.31 19.59 6.01
N VAL A 370 1.29 18.69 6.13
CA VAL A 370 1.86 17.94 5.00
C VAL A 370 0.78 17.16 4.26
N TYR A 371 -0.05 16.42 4.99
CA TYR A 371 -1.17 15.67 4.41
C TYR A 371 -2.15 16.58 3.65
N ARG A 372 -2.59 17.68 4.27
CA ARG A 372 -3.53 18.63 3.64
C ARG A 372 -2.95 19.35 2.43
N THR A 373 -1.64 19.57 2.39
CA THR A 373 -0.97 20.09 1.20
C THR A 373 -1.04 19.08 0.06
N GLY A 374 -0.81 17.79 0.35
CA GLY A 374 -0.99 16.71 -0.62
C GLY A 374 -2.40 16.61 -1.20
N GLU A 375 -3.42 16.82 -0.37
CA GLU A 375 -4.82 16.79 -0.83
C GLU A 375 -5.18 17.88 -1.86
N LYS A 376 -4.37 18.94 -1.97
CA LYS A 376 -4.58 20.02 -2.94
C LYS A 376 -3.99 19.71 -4.32
N LEU A 377 -3.20 18.64 -4.45
CA LEU A 377 -2.55 18.28 -5.70
C LEU A 377 -3.55 17.67 -6.68
N SER A 378 -3.40 17.97 -7.98
CA SER A 378 -4.25 17.39 -9.02
C SER A 378 -3.73 16.02 -9.47
N PRO A 379 -4.62 15.03 -9.73
CA PRO A 379 -4.25 13.77 -10.36
C PRO A 379 -4.11 13.84 -11.89
N ASP A 380 -4.34 15.00 -12.51
CA ASP A 380 -4.26 15.14 -13.98
C ASP A 380 -2.91 14.71 -14.58
N PRO A 381 -1.75 15.05 -13.99
CA PRO A 381 -0.44 14.63 -14.53
C PRO A 381 -0.21 13.11 -14.49
N ALA A 382 -1.01 12.36 -13.73
CA ALA A 382 -0.89 10.92 -13.59
C ALA A 382 -1.76 10.13 -14.59
N LYS A 383 -2.59 10.81 -15.39
CA LYS A 383 -3.49 10.17 -16.35
C LYS A 383 -2.70 9.72 -17.58
N ALA A 384 -2.85 8.45 -17.94
CA ALA A 384 -2.38 7.89 -19.21
C ALA A 384 -3.58 7.59 -20.11
N SER A 385 -3.47 7.97 -21.38
CA SER A 385 -4.53 7.74 -22.38
C SER A 385 -4.42 6.38 -23.06
N SER A 386 -3.21 5.83 -23.14
CA SER A 386 -2.92 4.52 -23.75
C SER A 386 -2.15 3.60 -22.81
N GLU A 387 -2.00 2.33 -23.21
CA GLU A 387 -1.14 1.37 -22.53
C GLU A 387 0.35 1.73 -22.68
N SER A 388 0.76 2.22 -23.85
CA SER A 388 2.14 2.66 -24.14
C SER A 388 2.58 3.83 -23.27
N GLN A 389 1.64 4.64 -22.78
CA GLN A 389 1.91 5.75 -21.86
C GLN A 389 1.93 5.33 -20.38
N ARG A 390 1.92 4.03 -20.05
CA ARG A 390 1.93 3.56 -18.66
C ARG A 390 3.25 2.90 -18.31
N CYS A 391 3.77 3.25 -17.14
CA CYS A 391 4.91 2.58 -16.55
C CYS A 391 4.64 1.07 -16.40
N LEU A 392 5.56 0.25 -16.89
CA LEU A 392 5.54 -1.20 -16.82
C LEU A 392 5.33 -1.71 -15.40
N LEU A 393 6.02 -1.12 -14.42
CA LEU A 393 6.07 -1.64 -13.05
C LEU A 393 4.96 -1.12 -12.15
N CYS A 394 4.53 0.14 -12.30
CA CYS A 394 3.58 0.76 -11.36
C CYS A 394 2.27 1.24 -11.99
N LEU A 395 2.13 1.12 -13.32
CA LEU A 395 0.97 1.53 -14.12
C LEU A 395 0.56 3.01 -14.02
N CYS A 396 1.39 3.85 -13.40
CA CYS A 396 1.29 5.31 -13.52
C CYS A 396 1.52 5.74 -14.97
N GLY A 397 1.00 6.91 -15.34
CA GLY A 397 1.43 7.55 -16.59
C GLY A 397 2.95 7.75 -16.65
N LEU A 398 3.53 7.62 -17.82
CA LEU A 398 4.92 7.95 -18.06
C LEU A 398 5.08 9.47 -18.06
N ASP A 399 6.05 9.96 -17.32
CA ASP A 399 6.41 11.37 -17.15
C ASP A 399 7.52 11.78 -18.14
N ILE A 400 7.35 11.42 -19.42
CA ILE A 400 8.36 11.60 -20.49
C ILE A 400 8.26 12.99 -21.16
N GLU A 401 7.21 13.77 -20.89
CA GLU A 401 7.10 15.13 -21.42
C GLU A 401 8.23 16.02 -20.86
N GLY A 402 9.23 16.33 -21.70
CA GLY A 402 10.37 17.18 -21.36
C GLY A 402 11.71 16.46 -21.18
N GLU A 403 11.85 15.18 -21.54
CA GLU A 403 13.14 14.47 -21.49
C GLU A 403 14.25 15.11 -22.35
N GLU A 404 13.92 15.87 -23.41
CA GLU A 404 14.90 16.65 -24.18
C GLU A 404 15.55 17.81 -23.39
N GLU A 405 14.92 18.30 -22.31
CA GLU A 405 15.46 19.38 -21.45
C GLU A 405 16.12 18.86 -20.16
N LEU A 406 15.91 17.59 -19.80
CA LEU A 406 16.52 16.98 -18.62
C LEU A 406 17.85 16.35 -19.00
N ALA A 407 18.95 17.04 -18.68
CA ALA A 407 20.35 16.66 -18.93
C ALA A 407 20.85 15.37 -18.23
N LEU A 408 20.01 14.32 -18.12
CA LEU A 408 20.26 13.10 -17.33
C LEU A 408 20.35 11.83 -18.18
N GLU A 409 19.96 11.86 -19.46
CA GLU A 409 20.17 10.76 -20.43
C GLU A 409 21.59 10.13 -20.33
N PRO A 410 22.70 10.90 -20.26
CA PRO A 410 24.03 10.29 -20.28
C PRO A 410 24.49 9.62 -18.98
N THR A 411 23.81 9.84 -17.84
CA THR A 411 24.21 9.25 -16.53
C THR A 411 23.46 7.97 -16.18
N LEU A 412 22.44 7.61 -16.98
CA LEU A 412 21.50 6.53 -16.69
C LEU A 412 21.73 5.24 -17.51
N ILE A 413 22.61 5.28 -18.51
CA ILE A 413 22.96 4.12 -19.33
C ILE A 413 24.24 3.48 -18.78
N TRP A 414 24.11 2.39 -18.01
CA TRP A 414 25.20 1.41 -17.89
C TRP A 414 24.94 0.32 -18.94
N GLU A 415 25.73 0.31 -20.01
CA GLU A 415 25.85 -0.84 -20.90
C GLU A 415 26.61 -1.96 -20.17
N GLU A 416 25.89 -2.82 -19.46
CA GLU A 416 26.37 -4.16 -19.16
C GLU A 416 25.85 -5.09 -20.27
N LEU A 417 26.69 -5.31 -21.29
CA LEU A 417 26.48 -6.36 -22.28
C LEU A 417 26.80 -7.71 -21.62
N GLU A 418 25.79 -8.44 -21.17
CA GLU A 418 25.98 -9.77 -20.59
C GLU A 418 26.21 -10.81 -21.71
N PRO A 419 27.34 -11.54 -21.72
CA PRO A 419 27.56 -12.63 -22.67
C PRO A 419 26.77 -13.87 -22.24
N VAL A 420 25.78 -14.28 -23.04
CA VAL A 420 25.07 -15.55 -22.86
C VAL A 420 26.05 -16.69 -23.13
N GLY A 421 26.33 -17.50 -22.10
CA GLY A 421 27.14 -18.70 -22.21
C GLY A 421 26.58 -19.70 -23.22
N ASN A 422 27.49 -20.32 -23.99
CA ASN A 422 27.24 -21.28 -25.07
C ASN A 422 26.06 -22.23 -24.84
N GLY A 423 24.94 -21.95 -25.51
CA GLY A 423 23.79 -22.84 -25.67
C GLY A 423 23.11 -22.52 -26.99
N CYS A 424 23.06 -23.50 -27.89
CA CYS A 424 22.62 -23.36 -29.27
C CYS A 424 21.11 -23.05 -29.38
N CYS A 425 20.71 -21.80 -29.22
CA CYS A 425 19.44 -21.20 -29.67
C CYS A 425 19.57 -19.67 -29.63
N GLN A 426 19.35 -18.99 -30.76
CA GLN A 426 19.41 -17.52 -30.87
C GLN A 426 18.28 -16.86 -30.06
N GLN A 427 18.54 -16.45 -28.83
CA GLN A 427 17.76 -15.43 -28.14
C GLN A 427 18.66 -14.19 -28.04
N GLY A 428 18.24 -13.09 -28.70
CA GLY A 428 19.02 -11.85 -28.73
C GLY A 428 19.35 -11.37 -27.32
N ALA A 429 20.56 -10.83 -27.13
CA ALA A 429 20.99 -10.29 -25.84
C ALA A 429 20.00 -9.23 -25.34
N GLU A 430 19.36 -9.48 -24.20
CA GLU A 430 18.44 -8.52 -23.58
C GLU A 430 19.24 -7.39 -22.94
N SER A 431 19.04 -6.16 -23.42
CA SER A 431 19.66 -4.97 -22.84
C SER A 431 18.76 -4.32 -21.79
N LYS A 432 19.31 -4.00 -20.61
CA LYS A 432 18.63 -3.18 -19.59
C LYS A 432 18.14 -1.84 -20.16
N ALA A 433 18.83 -1.29 -21.17
CA ALA A 433 18.47 -0.03 -21.80
C ALA A 433 17.09 -0.10 -22.49
N ALA A 434 16.70 -1.26 -23.04
CA ALA A 434 15.41 -1.43 -23.71
C ALA A 434 14.21 -1.29 -22.77
N TYR A 435 14.42 -1.44 -21.46
CA TYR A 435 13.36 -1.30 -20.44
C TYR A 435 13.15 0.16 -20.03
N ILE A 436 14.15 1.04 -20.19
CA ILE A 436 14.11 2.43 -19.72
C ILE A 436 12.88 3.20 -20.25
N PRO A 437 12.52 3.14 -21.55
CA PRO A 437 11.35 3.85 -22.07
C PRO A 437 10.02 3.36 -21.50
N LEU A 438 9.99 2.14 -20.96
CA LEU A 438 8.78 1.56 -20.36
C LEU A 438 8.57 1.97 -18.90
N LEU A 439 9.50 2.70 -18.29
CA LEU A 439 9.51 2.99 -16.85
C LEU A 439 9.37 4.49 -16.59
N CYS A 440 8.57 4.85 -15.58
CA CYS A 440 8.58 6.22 -15.05
C CYS A 440 9.87 6.50 -14.28
N TYR A 441 10.21 7.76 -14.06
CA TYR A 441 11.48 8.18 -13.46
C TYR A 441 11.85 7.39 -12.18
N SER A 442 10.93 7.30 -11.23
CA SER A 442 11.19 6.60 -9.95
C SER A 442 11.36 5.09 -10.12
N CYS A 443 10.60 4.47 -11.03
CA CYS A 443 10.75 3.06 -11.33
C CYS A 443 12.10 2.79 -12.02
N ARG A 444 12.62 3.74 -12.83
CA ARG A 444 13.99 3.65 -13.39
C ARG A 444 15.05 3.63 -12.30
N LEU A 445 14.93 4.50 -11.29
CA LEU A 445 15.86 4.51 -10.15
C LEU A 445 15.88 3.17 -9.41
N THR A 446 14.69 2.64 -9.11
CA THR A 446 14.57 1.32 -8.46
C THR A 446 15.15 0.23 -9.35
N PHE A 447 14.77 0.22 -10.64
CA PHE A 447 15.22 -0.77 -11.63
C PHE A 447 16.73 -0.80 -11.83
N LYS A 448 17.39 0.37 -11.80
CA LYS A 448 18.85 0.48 -11.89
C LYS A 448 19.54 -0.26 -10.74
N GLU A 449 18.97 -0.19 -9.55
CA GLU A 449 19.48 -0.84 -8.35
C GLU A 449 19.02 -2.31 -8.22
N LEU A 450 18.13 -2.77 -9.10
CA LEU A 450 17.89 -4.20 -9.27
C LEU A 450 19.10 -4.80 -9.99
N GLY A 451 19.54 -5.98 -9.53
CA GLY A 451 20.67 -6.70 -10.10
C GLY A 451 20.48 -7.09 -11.58
N PRO A 452 21.13 -8.15 -12.07
CA PRO A 452 21.01 -8.57 -13.46
C PRO A 452 19.55 -8.81 -13.89
N LEU A 453 19.20 -8.69 -15.17
CA LEU A 453 17.83 -8.91 -15.65
C LEU A 453 17.25 -10.27 -15.23
N THR A 454 18.11 -11.27 -15.03
CA THR A 454 17.75 -12.60 -14.53
C THR A 454 17.19 -12.60 -13.11
N THR A 455 17.30 -11.51 -12.35
CA THR A 455 16.69 -11.35 -11.01
C THR A 455 15.31 -10.70 -11.09
N LEU A 456 14.88 -10.20 -12.25
CA LEU A 456 13.52 -9.69 -12.40
C LEU A 456 12.52 -10.84 -12.40
N PRO A 457 11.40 -10.71 -11.66
CA PRO A 457 10.31 -11.66 -11.73
C PRO A 457 9.90 -11.95 -13.19
N PRO A 458 9.68 -13.22 -13.57
CA PRO A 458 9.44 -13.63 -14.96
C PRO A 458 8.35 -12.84 -15.67
N TYR A 459 7.26 -12.52 -14.98
CA TYR A 459 6.11 -11.80 -15.55
C TYR A 459 6.42 -10.36 -15.95
N MET A 460 7.36 -9.70 -15.24
CA MET A 460 7.81 -8.35 -15.58
C MET A 460 8.60 -8.36 -16.87
N ARG A 461 9.48 -9.36 -17.04
CA ARG A 461 10.26 -9.55 -18.27
C ARG A 461 9.36 -9.89 -19.45
N ALA A 462 8.43 -10.83 -19.28
CA ALA A 462 7.50 -11.24 -20.34
C ALA A 462 6.63 -10.07 -20.84
N GLU A 463 6.10 -9.26 -19.92
CA GLU A 463 5.32 -8.07 -20.31
C GLU A 463 6.20 -7.00 -20.98
N ALA A 464 7.42 -6.78 -20.48
CA ALA A 464 8.35 -5.83 -21.10
C ALA A 464 8.68 -6.21 -22.54
N GLN A 465 9.04 -7.47 -22.78
CA GLN A 465 9.32 -8.00 -24.11
C GLN A 465 8.13 -7.82 -25.04
N ARG A 466 6.91 -8.08 -24.57
CA ARG A 466 5.68 -7.85 -25.34
C ARG A 466 5.54 -6.39 -25.76
N ARG A 467 5.74 -5.44 -24.84
CA ARG A 467 5.62 -4.00 -25.14
C ARG A 467 6.72 -3.52 -26.08
N ILE A 468 7.96 -3.98 -25.91
CA ILE A 468 9.09 -3.67 -26.80
C ILE A 468 8.79 -4.18 -28.21
N HIS A 469 8.33 -5.43 -28.34
CA HIS A 469 7.98 -6.00 -29.64
C HIS A 469 6.83 -5.25 -30.31
N SER A 470 5.76 -4.92 -29.57
CA SER A 470 4.66 -4.11 -30.09
C SER A 470 5.12 -2.75 -30.60
N ALA A 471 5.97 -2.03 -29.84
CA ALA A 471 6.49 -0.74 -30.23
C ALA A 471 7.36 -0.80 -31.50
N GLU A 472 8.19 -1.84 -31.63
CA GLU A 472 9.02 -2.04 -32.82
C GLU A 472 8.16 -2.35 -34.06
N MET A 473 7.10 -3.15 -33.91
CA MET A 473 6.15 -3.43 -35.00
C MET A 473 5.36 -2.18 -35.42
N GLU A 474 4.96 -1.34 -34.48
CA GLU A 474 4.30 -0.04 -34.75
C GLU A 474 5.23 0.90 -35.53
N ARG A 475 6.49 1.01 -35.11
CA ARG A 475 7.52 1.82 -35.77
C ARG A 475 7.75 1.35 -37.21
N GLN A 476 7.93 0.05 -37.42
CA GLN A 476 8.10 -0.52 -38.77
C GLN A 476 6.88 -0.27 -39.66
N THR A 477 5.67 -0.36 -39.10
CA THR A 477 4.43 -0.08 -39.83
C THR A 477 4.36 1.39 -40.25
N GLN A 478 4.75 2.31 -39.36
CA GLN A 478 4.78 3.74 -39.64
C GLN A 478 5.84 4.09 -40.70
N GLU A 479 7.05 3.56 -40.59
CA GLU A 479 8.13 3.74 -41.57
C GLU A 479 7.73 3.21 -42.97
N ASN A 480 7.05 2.06 -43.02
CA ASN A 480 6.55 1.50 -44.28
C ASN A 480 5.42 2.35 -44.90
N GLN A 481 4.55 2.95 -44.08
CA GLN A 481 3.52 3.87 -44.55
C GLN A 481 4.11 5.18 -45.09
N GLU A 482 5.16 5.71 -44.46
CA GLU A 482 5.88 6.90 -44.92
C GLU A 482 6.64 6.65 -46.22
N ARG A 483 7.28 5.47 -46.34
CA ARG A 483 7.93 5.02 -47.60
C ARG A 483 6.95 4.76 -48.73
N SER A 484 5.71 4.36 -48.45
CA SER A 484 4.68 4.14 -49.47
C SER A 484 4.00 5.45 -49.94
N LYS A 485 4.18 6.55 -49.20
CA LYS A 485 3.67 7.89 -49.53
C LYS A 485 4.71 8.78 -50.22
N SER A 486 5.98 8.38 -50.21
CA SER A 486 7.10 9.02 -50.92
C SER A 486 7.31 8.33 -52.26
#